data_AF-A0A7I8WMT3-F1
#
_entry.id   AF-A0A7I8WMT3-F1
#
_cell.length_a   1.000
_cell.length_b   1.000
_cell.length_c   1.000
_cell.angle_alpha   90.00
_cell.angle_beta   90.00
_cell.angle_gamma   90.00
#
_symmetry.space_group_name_H-M   'P 1'
#
loop_
_entity.id
_entity.type
_entity.pdbx_description
1 polymer ?
#
loop_
_entity_poly.entity_id
_entity_poly.type
_entity_poly.pdbx_seq_one_letter_code
_entity_poly.pdbx_strand_id
1 'polypeptide(L)'
;MSFIASWIIALLFTTTAKATFTFGFQQFLIKTYGADIAKNLTRLDWGVRGSFGGGNWTSPRKTQNTPVVVVHGLGNVMGDYHELRAEFFNRGYRDDEIYGTTYGLISKQIGIDETIECQFVKQIRNLIIAVTAYTQSKVYVIGNSLGGAVSRKAILGGQCVDTHEDLGPPLTDRVESYLGVAGAMRGSVLCMGIFSDLIPICNRKNGLNENSDFIKDINSQSKYESSRVLILESRDDDMIGFEAQDGTRLMEVDGADKIVVLQNVTHERTVFGTQPLQYDFLVLNKTNVVPVIPTFVDPNQLQL
;
A
#
# COMPACT_ATOMS: atom_id res chain seq x y z
N MET A 1 62.55 -13.02 25.57
CA MET A 1 61.33 -12.20 25.75
C MET A 1 60.50 -12.37 24.49
N SER A 2 59.44 -13.16 24.59
CA SER A 2 58.59 -13.59 23.47
C SER A 2 57.40 -12.64 23.36
N PHE A 3 57.18 -12.03 22.20
CA PHE A 3 55.94 -11.31 21.89
C PHE A 3 55.20 -12.09 20.80
N ILE A 4 54.21 -12.87 21.21
CA ILE A 4 53.26 -13.53 20.32
C ILE A 4 52.14 -12.52 20.08
N ALA A 5 52.07 -11.96 18.87
CA ALA A 5 50.95 -11.13 18.44
C ALA A 5 49.77 -12.04 18.05
N SER A 6 48.81 -12.21 18.96
CA SER A 6 47.52 -12.85 18.66
C SER A 6 46.67 -11.91 17.82
N TRP A 7 46.47 -12.26 16.56
CA TRP A 7 45.47 -11.64 15.69
C TRP A 7 44.09 -12.23 16.02
N ILE A 8 43.27 -11.49 16.77
CA ILE A 8 41.85 -11.79 16.91
C ILE A 8 41.16 -11.26 15.65
N ILE A 9 40.84 -12.16 14.72
CA ILE A 9 39.94 -11.87 13.61
C ILE A 9 38.52 -11.83 14.20
N ALA A 10 38.01 -10.63 14.47
CA ALA A 10 36.60 -10.44 14.77
C ALA A 10 35.81 -10.66 13.47
N LEU A 11 35.21 -11.84 13.31
CA LEU A 11 34.15 -12.06 12.32
C LEU A 11 32.96 -11.19 12.74
N LEU A 12 32.85 -10.01 12.13
CA LEU A 12 31.61 -9.26 12.08
C LEU A 12 30.61 -10.11 11.28
N PHE A 13 29.83 -10.94 11.98
CA PHE A 13 28.56 -11.41 11.46
C PHE A 13 27.65 -10.18 11.35
N THR A 14 27.76 -9.46 10.24
CA THR A 14 26.69 -8.57 9.82
C THR A 14 25.51 -9.48 9.49
N THR A 15 24.63 -9.69 10.47
CA THR A 15 23.28 -10.16 10.19
C THR A 15 22.64 -9.10 9.32
N THR A 16 22.75 -9.25 7.99
CA THR A 16 21.92 -8.48 7.06
C THR A 16 20.49 -8.82 7.40
N ALA A 17 19.84 -7.97 8.19
CA ALA A 17 18.44 -8.10 8.55
C ALA A 17 17.66 -8.15 7.23
N LYS A 18 17.07 -9.31 6.93
CA LYS A 18 16.27 -9.50 5.72
C LYS A 18 14.97 -8.70 5.88
N ALA A 19 14.88 -7.55 5.21
CA ALA A 19 13.60 -6.88 4.98
C ALA A 19 13.44 -6.54 3.49
N THR A 20 13.64 -7.58 2.68
CA THR A 20 13.10 -7.69 1.32
C THR A 20 12.20 -8.92 1.33
N PHE A 21 11.48 -9.21 0.24
CA PHE A 21 10.86 -10.54 0.10
C PHE A 21 11.83 -11.65 0.48
N THR A 22 11.31 -12.71 1.09
CA THR A 22 12.16 -13.83 1.49
C THR A 22 12.65 -14.61 0.27
N PHE A 23 13.74 -15.36 0.45
CA PHE A 23 14.37 -16.11 -0.64
C PHE A 23 13.39 -17.04 -1.35
N GLY A 24 12.55 -17.76 -0.60
CA GLY A 24 11.60 -18.70 -1.21
C GLY A 24 10.55 -18.02 -2.08
N PHE A 25 10.01 -16.87 -1.64
CA PHE A 25 9.09 -16.11 -2.46
C PHE A 25 9.78 -15.49 -3.69
N GLN A 26 11.00 -14.97 -3.55
CA GLN A 26 11.78 -14.49 -4.69
C GLN A 26 12.04 -15.60 -5.73
N GLN A 27 12.42 -16.81 -5.30
CA GLN A 27 12.62 -17.94 -6.21
C GLN A 27 11.32 -18.36 -6.89
N PHE A 28 10.20 -18.35 -6.16
CA PHE A 28 8.88 -18.56 -6.74
C PHE A 28 8.56 -17.51 -7.83
N LEU A 29 8.82 -16.23 -7.57
CA LEU A 29 8.60 -15.15 -8.53
C LEU A 29 9.44 -15.35 -9.80
N ILE A 30 10.75 -15.63 -9.64
CA ILE A 30 11.66 -15.85 -10.78
C ILE A 30 11.19 -17.04 -11.61
N LYS A 31 10.87 -18.16 -10.95
CA LYS A 31 10.46 -19.40 -11.63
C LYS A 31 9.12 -19.28 -12.35
N THR A 32 8.19 -18.51 -11.79
CA THR A 32 6.79 -18.46 -12.26
C THR A 32 6.53 -17.30 -13.22
N TYR A 33 7.13 -16.14 -12.96
CA TYR A 33 6.85 -14.89 -13.67
C TYR A 33 8.10 -14.30 -14.35
N GLY A 34 9.28 -14.89 -14.16
CA GLY A 34 10.53 -14.43 -14.74
C GLY A 34 11.28 -13.41 -13.86
N ALA A 35 12.56 -13.23 -14.20
CA ALA A 35 13.48 -12.42 -13.41
C ALA A 35 13.09 -10.93 -13.35
N ASP A 36 12.51 -10.39 -14.43
CA ASP A 36 12.15 -8.97 -14.49
C ASP A 36 10.98 -8.64 -13.55
N ILE A 37 9.92 -9.46 -13.54
CA ILE A 37 8.81 -9.31 -12.59
C ILE A 37 9.32 -9.50 -11.15
N ALA A 38 10.17 -10.50 -10.91
CA ALA A 38 10.75 -10.73 -9.60
C ALA A 38 11.58 -9.54 -9.11
N LYS A 39 12.42 -8.96 -9.98
CA LYS A 39 13.22 -7.77 -9.69
C LYS A 39 12.33 -6.58 -9.38
N ASN A 40 11.32 -6.32 -10.22
CA ASN A 40 10.41 -5.19 -10.06
C ASN A 40 9.63 -5.28 -8.74
N LEU A 41 9.14 -6.47 -8.37
CA LEU A 41 8.42 -6.66 -7.12
C LEU A 41 9.34 -6.64 -5.90
N THR A 42 10.56 -7.20 -5.98
CA THR A 42 11.44 -7.31 -4.82
C THR A 42 12.04 -5.96 -4.41
N ARG A 43 12.25 -5.05 -5.36
CA ARG A 43 12.82 -3.72 -5.12
C ARG A 43 14.14 -3.74 -4.33
N LEU A 44 15.08 -4.56 -4.79
CA LEU A 44 16.41 -4.65 -4.17
C LEU A 44 17.19 -3.33 -4.23
N ASP A 45 16.83 -2.42 -5.14
CA ASP A 45 17.33 -1.04 -5.23
C ASP A 45 17.03 -0.21 -3.97
N TRP A 46 16.03 -0.59 -3.18
CA TRP A 46 15.68 0.05 -1.89
C TRP A 46 16.18 -0.72 -0.66
N GLY A 47 16.94 -1.80 -0.87
CA GLY A 47 17.39 -2.67 0.21
C GLY A 47 16.24 -3.10 1.13
N VAL A 48 16.46 -2.98 2.43
CA VAL A 48 15.54 -3.43 3.50
C VAL A 48 14.20 -2.67 3.57
N ARG A 49 13.99 -1.65 2.73
CA ARG A 49 12.76 -0.85 2.69
C ARG A 49 11.94 -1.09 1.44
N GLY A 50 12.43 -1.89 0.49
CA GLY A 50 11.81 -2.08 -0.81
C GLY A 50 10.56 -2.95 -0.78
N SER A 51 10.57 -4.02 0.00
CA SER A 51 9.48 -5.00 0.07
C SER A 51 9.51 -5.78 1.37
N PHE A 52 8.40 -6.44 1.73
CA PHE A 52 8.37 -7.43 2.80
C PHE A 52 7.42 -8.58 2.45
N GLY A 53 7.65 -9.75 3.04
CA GLY A 53 6.76 -10.91 2.94
C GLY A 53 7.42 -12.17 2.38
N GLY A 54 6.70 -13.28 2.44
CA GLY A 54 7.07 -14.58 1.83
C GLY A 54 7.50 -15.65 2.84
N GLY A 55 7.89 -15.25 4.06
CA GLY A 55 8.28 -16.15 5.15
C GLY A 55 9.35 -17.18 4.81
N ASN A 56 9.49 -18.22 5.64
CA ASN A 56 10.61 -19.18 5.56
C ASN A 56 10.34 -20.40 4.67
N TRP A 57 9.29 -20.39 3.86
CA TRP A 57 8.94 -21.51 2.98
C TRP A 57 9.53 -21.30 1.58
N THR A 58 9.73 -22.38 0.84
CA THR A 58 10.33 -22.36 -0.51
C THR A 58 9.35 -22.79 -1.62
N SER A 59 8.11 -23.09 -1.27
CA SER A 59 7.08 -23.55 -2.19
C SER A 59 5.70 -22.98 -1.84
N PRO A 60 4.81 -22.80 -2.84
CA PRO A 60 3.44 -22.34 -2.60
C PRO A 60 2.70 -23.23 -1.60
N ARG A 61 1.93 -22.60 -0.70
CA ARG A 61 1.13 -23.29 0.32
C ARG A 61 0.05 -22.38 0.88
N LYS A 62 -1.02 -22.98 1.41
CA LYS A 62 -2.00 -22.26 2.21
C LYS A 62 -1.39 -21.70 3.51
N THR A 63 -1.71 -20.45 3.82
CA THR A 63 -1.39 -19.76 5.07
C THR A 63 -2.46 -20.03 6.13
N GLN A 64 -2.18 -19.68 7.38
CA GLN A 64 -3.14 -19.86 8.48
C GLN A 64 -4.21 -18.77 8.44
N ASN A 65 -3.78 -17.53 8.25
CA ASN A 65 -4.63 -16.36 8.09
C ASN A 65 -4.76 -15.99 6.60
N THR A 66 -5.79 -15.22 6.25
CA THR A 66 -5.91 -14.59 4.93
C THR A 66 -4.73 -13.63 4.74
N PRO A 67 -3.88 -13.82 3.72
CA PRO A 67 -2.74 -12.94 3.50
C PRO A 67 -3.17 -11.51 3.17
N VAL A 68 -2.35 -10.54 3.56
CA VAL A 68 -2.58 -9.11 3.36
C VAL A 68 -1.59 -8.56 2.34
N VAL A 69 -2.08 -7.78 1.39
CA VAL A 69 -1.27 -6.98 0.47
C VAL A 69 -1.45 -5.51 0.83
N VAL A 70 -0.36 -4.87 1.25
CA VAL A 70 -0.33 -3.45 1.58
C VAL A 70 0.15 -2.65 0.37
N VAL A 71 -0.58 -1.59 0.03
CA VAL A 71 -0.26 -0.67 -1.05
C VAL A 71 -0.04 0.72 -0.46
N HIS A 72 1.18 1.23 -0.61
CA HIS A 72 1.61 2.48 0.02
C HIS A 72 1.07 3.73 -0.69
N GLY A 73 1.14 4.87 0.00
CA GLY A 73 0.80 6.19 -0.55
C GLY A 73 1.93 6.84 -1.33
N LEU A 74 1.64 8.03 -1.86
CA LEU A 74 2.61 8.86 -2.58
C LEU A 74 3.77 9.27 -1.67
N GLY A 75 5.01 9.15 -2.16
CA GLY A 75 6.20 9.53 -1.40
C GLY A 75 6.61 8.58 -0.27
N ASN A 76 5.86 7.49 -0.05
CA ASN A 76 6.22 6.45 0.90
C ASN A 76 6.96 5.29 0.23
N VAL A 77 7.75 4.57 1.02
CA VAL A 77 8.27 3.23 0.67
C VAL A 77 7.61 2.16 1.53
N MET A 78 7.72 0.90 1.11
CA MET A 78 7.09 -0.18 1.85
C MET A 78 7.63 -0.33 3.28
N GLY A 79 8.90 0.01 3.50
CA GLY A 79 9.50 0.06 4.83
C GLY A 79 8.82 1.01 5.82
N ASP A 80 8.07 2.00 5.36
CA ASP A 80 7.38 2.96 6.24
C ASP A 80 6.18 2.32 6.96
N TYR A 81 5.65 1.21 6.44
CA TYR A 81 4.52 0.47 7.01
C TYR A 81 4.94 -0.61 8.02
N HIS A 82 6.13 -0.46 8.62
CA HIS A 82 6.66 -1.40 9.60
C HIS A 82 5.78 -1.51 10.85
N GLU A 83 5.15 -0.40 11.30
CA GLU A 83 4.22 -0.42 12.43
C GLU A 83 2.92 -1.18 12.10
N LEU A 84 2.39 -1.00 10.89
CA LEU A 84 1.23 -1.78 10.43
C LEU A 84 1.59 -3.27 10.41
N ARG A 85 2.75 -3.61 9.87
CA ARG A 85 3.25 -4.99 9.87
C ARG A 85 3.43 -5.55 11.28
N ALA A 86 3.96 -4.75 12.21
CA ALA A 86 4.11 -5.14 13.60
C ALA A 86 2.76 -5.38 14.28
N GLU A 87 1.73 -4.57 14.00
CA GLU A 87 0.38 -4.76 14.53
C GLU A 87 -0.20 -6.13 14.11
N PHE A 88 -0.06 -6.50 12.85
CA PHE A 88 -0.48 -7.82 12.37
C PHE A 88 0.30 -8.95 13.08
N PHE A 89 1.62 -8.81 13.23
CA PHE A 89 2.45 -9.79 13.92
C PHE A 89 2.08 -9.97 15.40
N ASN A 90 1.84 -8.86 16.10
CA ASN A 90 1.39 -8.87 17.50
C ASN A 90 0.05 -9.59 17.68
N ARG A 91 -0.73 -9.71 16.60
CA ARG A 91 -2.03 -10.39 16.56
C ARG A 91 -2.00 -11.74 15.87
N GLY A 92 -0.81 -12.33 15.73
CA GLY A 92 -0.64 -13.72 15.31
C GLY A 92 -0.48 -13.94 13.81
N TYR A 93 -0.36 -12.87 13.02
CA TYR A 93 0.07 -13.02 11.62
C TYR A 93 1.56 -13.33 11.55
N ARG A 94 1.95 -13.96 10.44
CA ARG A 94 3.33 -14.35 10.16
C ARG A 94 3.86 -13.64 8.92
N ASP A 95 5.17 -13.69 8.73
CA ASP A 95 5.84 -13.01 7.62
C ASP A 95 5.43 -13.52 6.22
N ASP A 96 4.92 -14.74 6.11
CA ASP A 96 4.30 -15.28 4.90
C ASP A 96 2.83 -14.89 4.73
N GLU A 97 2.30 -13.97 5.55
CA GLU A 97 0.89 -13.55 5.57
C GLU A 97 0.72 -12.05 5.39
N ILE A 98 1.80 -11.28 5.29
CA ILE A 98 1.76 -9.84 5.02
C ILE A 98 2.81 -9.48 3.97
N TYR A 99 2.36 -8.84 2.89
CA TYR A 99 3.13 -8.59 1.69
C TYR A 99 3.04 -7.13 1.28
N GLY A 100 4.13 -6.63 0.71
CA GLY A 100 4.17 -5.27 0.19
C GLY A 100 5.38 -5.06 -0.70
N THR A 101 5.23 -4.18 -1.69
CA THR A 101 6.31 -3.73 -2.58
C THR A 101 6.23 -2.22 -2.72
N THR A 102 7.38 -1.59 -2.86
CA THR A 102 7.46 -0.18 -3.23
C THR A 102 7.23 -0.07 -4.73
N TYR A 103 6.18 0.60 -5.18
CA TYR A 103 6.01 0.98 -6.59
C TYR A 103 6.55 2.38 -6.84
N GLY A 104 6.80 2.70 -8.10
CA GLY A 104 7.30 4.02 -8.50
C GLY A 104 8.76 4.30 -8.17
N LEU A 105 9.18 5.50 -8.53
CA LEU A 105 10.54 5.99 -8.37
C LEU A 105 10.48 7.16 -7.39
N ILE A 106 10.81 6.95 -6.12
CA ILE A 106 11.07 8.10 -5.26
C ILE A 106 12.42 8.69 -5.68
N SER A 107 12.38 9.47 -6.76
CA SER A 107 13.41 10.44 -7.06
C SER A 107 13.47 11.39 -5.86
N LYS A 108 14.67 11.83 -5.48
CA LYS A 108 14.88 12.73 -4.33
C LYS A 108 14.20 14.10 -4.48
N GLN A 109 13.52 14.38 -5.59
CA GLN A 109 12.66 15.54 -5.77
C GLN A 109 11.22 15.14 -5.38
N ILE A 110 10.65 15.92 -4.46
CA ILE A 110 9.28 15.93 -3.94
C ILE A 110 8.28 15.24 -4.91
N GLY A 111 7.52 14.25 -4.42
CA GLY A 111 6.59 13.38 -5.16
C GLY A 111 5.39 14.07 -5.85
N ILE A 112 5.49 15.34 -6.18
CA ILE A 112 4.51 16.08 -6.98
C ILE A 112 4.68 15.87 -8.49
N ASP A 113 5.86 15.39 -8.92
CA ASP A 113 6.18 15.15 -10.34
C ASP A 113 5.67 13.80 -10.87
N GLU A 114 5.11 12.94 -10.00
CA GLU A 114 4.60 11.63 -10.39
C GLU A 114 3.14 11.68 -10.86
N THR A 115 2.81 10.86 -11.85
CA THR A 115 1.43 10.58 -12.27
C THR A 115 1.09 9.12 -11.97
N ILE A 116 -0.17 8.73 -12.04
CA ILE A 116 -0.56 7.33 -11.81
C ILE A 116 -0.26 6.52 -13.07
N GLU A 117 0.98 6.06 -13.19
CA GLU A 117 1.46 5.36 -14.38
C GLU A 117 1.01 3.89 -14.43
N CYS A 118 0.79 3.37 -15.64
CA CYS A 118 0.44 1.96 -15.87
C CYS A 118 1.42 1.00 -15.19
N GLN A 119 2.71 1.34 -15.15
CA GLN A 119 3.71 0.50 -14.51
C GLN A 119 3.48 0.32 -13.00
N PHE A 120 2.96 1.34 -12.30
CA PHE A 120 2.65 1.27 -10.86
C PHE A 120 1.48 0.32 -10.64
N VAL A 121 0.44 0.47 -11.46
CA VAL A 121 -0.74 -0.40 -11.48
C VAL A 121 -0.35 -1.85 -11.77
N LYS A 122 0.45 -2.09 -12.81
CA LYS A 122 0.92 -3.43 -13.19
C LYS A 122 1.75 -4.07 -12.08
N GLN A 123 2.60 -3.29 -11.40
CA GLN A 123 3.40 -3.80 -10.29
C GLN A 123 2.52 -4.28 -9.13
N ILE A 124 1.55 -3.47 -8.69
CA ILE A 124 0.61 -3.86 -7.63
C ILE A 124 -0.28 -5.04 -8.04
N ARG A 125 -0.76 -5.03 -9.28
CA ARG A 125 -1.54 -6.13 -9.85
C ARG A 125 -0.77 -7.45 -9.84
N ASN A 126 0.48 -7.41 -10.28
CA ASN A 126 1.38 -8.58 -10.27
C ASN A 126 1.65 -9.06 -8.85
N LEU A 127 1.78 -8.15 -7.88
CA LEU A 127 1.91 -8.53 -6.47
C LEU A 127 0.68 -9.29 -5.97
N ILE A 128 -0.53 -8.78 -6.21
CA ILE A 128 -1.77 -9.44 -5.80
C ILE A 128 -1.87 -10.85 -6.43
N ILE A 129 -1.60 -10.96 -7.73
CA ILE A 129 -1.62 -12.24 -8.44
C ILE A 129 -0.58 -13.20 -7.85
N ALA A 130 0.66 -12.76 -7.67
CA ALA A 130 1.74 -13.59 -7.15
C ALA A 130 1.48 -14.05 -5.71
N VAL A 131 0.98 -13.17 -4.84
CA VAL A 131 0.64 -13.52 -3.46
C VAL A 131 -0.49 -14.54 -3.44
N THR A 132 -1.56 -14.35 -4.22
CA THR A 132 -2.68 -15.31 -4.26
C THR A 132 -2.24 -16.70 -4.73
N ALA A 133 -1.31 -16.75 -5.70
CA ALA A 133 -0.75 -18.00 -6.19
C ALA A 133 0.19 -18.66 -5.17
N TYR A 134 1.04 -17.87 -4.50
CA TYR A 134 2.00 -18.37 -3.53
C TYR A 134 1.32 -18.87 -2.25
N THR A 135 0.30 -18.17 -1.79
CA THR A 135 -0.45 -18.50 -0.56
C THR A 135 -1.66 -19.37 -0.81
N GLN A 136 -1.94 -19.72 -2.08
CA GLN A 136 -3.08 -20.54 -2.51
C GLN A 136 -4.42 -20.07 -1.90
N SER A 137 -4.58 -18.76 -1.75
CA SER A 137 -5.69 -18.12 -1.05
C SER A 137 -6.04 -16.80 -1.72
N LYS A 138 -7.28 -16.33 -1.49
CA LYS A 138 -7.60 -14.92 -1.68
C LYS A 138 -6.83 -14.06 -0.70
N VAL A 139 -6.77 -12.75 -0.94
CA VAL A 139 -6.04 -11.80 -0.09
C VAL A 139 -6.95 -10.71 0.45
N TYR A 140 -6.54 -10.08 1.54
CA TYR A 140 -6.96 -8.74 1.88
C TYR A 140 -6.06 -7.72 1.19
N VAL A 141 -6.62 -6.61 0.74
CA VAL A 141 -5.86 -5.49 0.16
C VAL A 141 -6.08 -4.24 1.00
N ILE A 142 -5.01 -3.57 1.42
CA ILE A 142 -5.05 -2.28 2.12
C ILE A 142 -4.46 -1.22 1.18
N GLY A 143 -5.33 -0.34 0.66
CA GLY A 143 -4.94 0.78 -0.19
C GLY A 143 -4.87 2.07 0.61
N ASN A 144 -3.65 2.60 0.82
CA ASN A 144 -3.42 3.80 1.63
C ASN A 144 -3.20 5.03 0.74
N SER A 145 -3.88 6.15 1.01
CA SER A 145 -3.64 7.39 0.27
C SER A 145 -3.74 7.18 -1.26
N LEU A 146 -2.74 7.60 -2.04
CA LEU A 146 -2.65 7.32 -3.47
C LEU A 146 -2.73 5.81 -3.80
N GLY A 147 -2.23 4.96 -2.91
CA GLY A 147 -2.32 3.50 -3.02
C GLY A 147 -3.77 2.99 -3.08
N GLY A 148 -4.75 3.77 -2.62
CA GLY A 148 -6.17 3.51 -2.83
C GLY A 148 -6.53 3.51 -4.33
N ALA A 149 -6.24 4.61 -5.03
CA ALA A 149 -6.44 4.72 -6.48
C ALA A 149 -5.65 3.64 -7.26
N VAL A 150 -4.37 3.44 -6.93
CA VAL A 150 -3.51 2.47 -7.62
C VAL A 150 -4.04 1.04 -7.45
N SER A 151 -4.37 0.64 -6.23
CA SER A 151 -4.86 -0.71 -5.94
C SER A 151 -6.25 -0.96 -6.54
N ARG A 152 -7.13 0.03 -6.53
CA ARG A 152 -8.43 -0.03 -7.22
C ARG A 152 -8.23 -0.29 -8.71
N LYS A 153 -7.38 0.47 -9.41
CA LYS A 153 -7.10 0.19 -10.83
C LYS A 153 -6.47 -1.19 -11.05
N ALA A 154 -5.56 -1.61 -10.17
CA ALA A 154 -4.93 -2.92 -10.24
C ALA A 154 -5.96 -4.07 -10.10
N ILE A 155 -6.98 -3.90 -9.26
CA ILE A 155 -8.07 -4.86 -9.08
C ILE A 155 -9.07 -4.79 -10.24
N LEU A 156 -9.47 -3.60 -10.68
CA LEU A 156 -10.41 -3.42 -11.80
C LEU A 156 -9.92 -4.08 -13.08
N GLY A 157 -8.63 -3.94 -13.39
CA GLY A 157 -8.07 -4.42 -14.65
C GLY A 157 -8.51 -3.55 -15.84
N GLY A 158 -8.78 -4.19 -16.98
CA GLY A 158 -9.06 -3.51 -18.25
C GLY A 158 -7.82 -2.82 -18.81
N GLN A 159 -8.01 -1.72 -19.54
CA GLN A 159 -6.89 -0.97 -20.12
C GLN A 159 -6.28 0.03 -19.14
N CYS A 160 -4.97 0.17 -19.14
CA CYS A 160 -4.30 1.34 -18.55
C CYS A 160 -4.76 2.63 -19.23
N VAL A 161 -4.99 3.67 -18.43
CA VAL A 161 -5.55 4.96 -18.91
C VAL A 161 -4.51 5.76 -19.71
N ASP A 162 -3.25 5.65 -19.32
CA ASP A 162 -2.12 6.37 -19.91
C ASP A 162 -1.54 5.67 -21.14
N THR A 163 -1.36 4.34 -21.08
CA THR A 163 -0.69 3.55 -22.13
C THR A 163 -1.60 2.64 -22.95
N HIS A 164 -2.86 2.43 -22.54
CA HIS A 164 -3.80 1.47 -23.14
C HIS A 164 -3.35 0.00 -23.11
N GLU A 165 -2.28 -0.32 -22.37
CA GLU A 165 -1.89 -1.70 -22.13
C GLU A 165 -3.00 -2.46 -21.40
N ASP A 166 -3.23 -3.71 -21.80
CA ASP A 166 -4.24 -4.57 -21.17
C ASP A 166 -3.72 -5.16 -19.86
N LEU A 167 -4.41 -4.86 -18.77
CA LEU A 167 -4.20 -5.45 -17.45
C LEU A 167 -4.86 -6.83 -17.35
N GLY A 168 -5.82 -7.14 -18.22
CA GLY A 168 -6.65 -8.33 -18.16
C GLY A 168 -7.90 -8.15 -17.28
N PRO A 169 -8.60 -9.25 -16.94
CA PRO A 169 -9.89 -9.18 -16.25
C PRO A 169 -9.78 -8.70 -14.79
N PRO A 170 -10.89 -8.30 -14.15
CA PRO A 170 -10.88 -7.93 -12.74
C PRO A 170 -10.31 -9.02 -11.82
N LEU A 171 -9.65 -8.62 -10.72
CA LEU A 171 -9.16 -9.52 -9.67
C LEU A 171 -10.17 -9.68 -8.51
N THR A 172 -11.43 -9.31 -8.71
CA THR A 172 -12.49 -9.36 -7.69
C THR A 172 -12.54 -10.71 -6.96
N ASP A 173 -12.45 -11.82 -7.70
CA ASP A 173 -12.49 -13.18 -7.12
C ASP A 173 -11.22 -13.58 -6.37
N ARG A 174 -10.16 -12.77 -6.42
CA ARG A 174 -8.89 -12.96 -5.71
C ARG A 174 -8.76 -12.10 -4.46
N VAL A 175 -9.63 -11.12 -4.29
CA VAL A 175 -9.64 -10.22 -3.13
C VAL A 175 -10.84 -10.57 -2.26
N GLU A 176 -10.56 -11.04 -1.04
CA GLU A 176 -11.61 -11.39 -0.08
C GLU A 176 -12.18 -10.12 0.58
N SER A 177 -11.33 -9.14 0.86
CA SER A 177 -11.76 -7.86 1.42
C SER A 177 -10.80 -6.74 1.04
N TYR A 178 -11.36 -5.58 0.78
CA TYR A 178 -10.62 -4.37 0.46
C TYR A 178 -10.80 -3.35 1.58
N LEU A 179 -9.70 -2.76 2.07
CA LEU A 179 -9.71 -1.64 3.00
C LEU A 179 -9.03 -0.42 2.34
N GLY A 180 -9.81 0.63 2.10
CA GLY A 180 -9.27 1.95 1.77
C GLY A 180 -8.96 2.73 3.05
N VAL A 181 -7.73 3.22 3.21
CA VAL A 181 -7.33 4.04 4.36
C VAL A 181 -6.88 5.41 3.87
N ALA A 182 -7.64 6.45 4.19
CA ALA A 182 -7.43 7.80 3.68
C ALA A 182 -7.20 7.85 2.16
N GLY A 183 -7.89 6.99 1.40
CA GLY A 183 -7.52 6.70 0.01
C GLY A 183 -8.09 7.70 -1.00
N ALA A 184 -7.33 8.03 -2.04
CA ALA A 184 -7.75 8.94 -3.10
C ALA A 184 -8.71 8.26 -4.10
N MET A 185 -9.98 8.06 -3.73
CA MET A 185 -10.92 7.23 -4.51
C MET A 185 -11.65 8.01 -5.61
N ARG A 186 -11.92 9.29 -5.38
CA ARG A 186 -12.60 10.20 -6.33
C ARG A 186 -11.83 11.48 -6.62
N GLY A 187 -10.54 11.49 -6.27
CA GLY A 187 -9.65 12.65 -6.44
C GLY A 187 -9.10 13.14 -5.10
N SER A 188 -8.65 14.39 -5.07
CA SER A 188 -8.10 15.05 -3.88
C SER A 188 -8.39 16.56 -3.93
N VAL A 189 -8.66 17.16 -2.77
CA VAL A 189 -8.81 18.63 -2.63
C VAL A 189 -7.57 19.40 -3.07
N LEU A 190 -6.37 18.80 -3.00
CA LEU A 190 -5.13 19.38 -3.52
C LEU A 190 -5.20 19.63 -5.03
N CYS A 191 -6.07 18.90 -5.75
CA CYS A 191 -6.23 19.01 -7.18
C CYS A 191 -7.40 19.90 -7.63
N MET A 192 -8.04 20.63 -6.71
CA MET A 192 -9.23 21.46 -6.99
C MET A 192 -8.95 22.97 -7.14
N GLY A 193 -7.69 23.39 -7.03
CA GLY A 193 -7.28 24.79 -7.19
C GLY A 193 -7.02 25.20 -8.65
N ILE A 194 -7.06 26.51 -8.93
CA ILE A 194 -6.81 27.08 -10.29
C ILE A 194 -5.42 26.71 -10.85
N PHE A 195 -4.46 26.39 -9.98
CA PHE A 195 -3.11 25.99 -10.36
C PHE A 195 -2.87 24.47 -10.30
N SER A 196 -3.91 23.66 -10.09
CA SER A 196 -3.73 22.21 -9.96
C SER A 196 -3.21 21.55 -11.24
N ASP A 197 -3.58 22.05 -12.41
CA ASP A 197 -3.08 21.56 -13.71
C ASP A 197 -1.55 21.74 -13.87
N LEU A 198 -0.88 22.52 -12.99
CA LEU A 198 0.59 22.65 -12.95
C LEU A 198 1.28 21.58 -12.10
N ILE A 199 0.51 20.80 -11.32
CA ILE A 199 1.02 19.73 -10.47
C ILE A 199 0.77 18.40 -11.21
N PRO A 200 1.80 17.67 -11.65
CA PRO A 200 1.65 16.45 -12.45
C PRO A 200 0.64 15.43 -11.88
N ILE A 201 0.66 15.18 -10.56
CA ILE A 201 -0.29 14.25 -9.93
C ILE A 201 -1.76 14.71 -10.04
N CYS A 202 -2.03 15.96 -10.40
CA CYS A 202 -3.37 16.52 -10.56
C CYS A 202 -3.80 16.64 -12.03
N ASN A 203 -3.08 16.03 -12.98
CA ASN A 203 -3.46 16.11 -14.39
C ASN A 203 -4.79 15.38 -14.70
N ARG A 204 -5.43 15.76 -15.82
CA ARG A 204 -6.75 15.24 -16.23
C ARG A 204 -6.71 13.91 -16.99
N LYS A 205 -5.54 13.32 -17.23
CA LYS A 205 -5.42 12.00 -17.85
C LYS A 205 -5.31 10.93 -16.78
N ASN A 206 -4.19 10.89 -16.07
CA ASN A 206 -3.84 9.88 -15.08
C ASN A 206 -3.47 10.46 -13.70
N GLY A 207 -4.13 11.55 -13.31
CA GLY A 207 -3.96 12.20 -12.01
C GLY A 207 -5.18 12.06 -11.09
N LEU A 208 -5.15 12.81 -9.99
CA LEU A 208 -6.16 12.89 -8.93
C LEU A 208 -7.12 14.07 -9.10
N ASN A 209 -7.13 14.72 -10.27
CA ASN A 209 -8.25 15.57 -10.62
C ASN A 209 -9.52 14.71 -10.65
N GLU A 210 -10.59 15.16 -9.99
CA GLU A 210 -11.87 14.45 -9.92
C GLU A 210 -12.46 14.16 -11.32
N ASN A 211 -12.13 15.01 -12.29
CA ASN A 211 -12.58 14.89 -13.69
C ASN A 211 -11.57 14.16 -14.58
N SER A 212 -10.49 13.61 -14.03
CA SER A 212 -9.49 12.89 -14.81
C SER A 212 -10.06 11.59 -15.40
N ASP A 213 -9.49 11.16 -16.53
CA ASP A 213 -9.86 9.89 -17.15
C ASP A 213 -9.60 8.71 -16.19
N PHE A 214 -8.56 8.80 -15.36
CA PHE A 214 -8.26 7.78 -14.37
C PHE A 214 -9.28 7.71 -13.24
N ILE A 215 -9.67 8.85 -12.65
CA ILE A 215 -10.71 8.85 -11.62
C ILE A 215 -12.04 8.35 -12.19
N LYS A 216 -12.39 8.74 -13.42
CA LYS A 216 -13.59 8.22 -14.11
C LYS A 216 -13.51 6.71 -14.34
N ASP A 217 -12.36 6.21 -14.76
CA ASP A 217 -12.15 4.78 -15.04
C ASP A 217 -12.32 3.93 -13.77
N ILE A 218 -11.64 4.26 -12.68
CA ILE A 218 -11.74 3.48 -11.42
C ILE A 218 -13.12 3.59 -10.76
N ASN A 219 -13.95 4.55 -11.14
CA ASN A 219 -15.32 4.71 -10.65
C ASN A 219 -16.38 4.32 -11.70
N SER A 220 -15.98 3.75 -12.83
CA SER A 220 -16.91 3.30 -13.89
C SER A 220 -17.76 2.09 -13.47
N GLN A 221 -17.33 1.37 -12.44
CA GLN A 221 -17.99 0.22 -11.86
C GLN A 221 -17.95 0.35 -10.33
N SER A 222 -18.96 -0.22 -9.67
CA SER A 222 -19.03 -0.27 -8.21
C SER A 222 -18.73 -1.67 -7.69
N LYS A 223 -18.16 -1.74 -6.48
CA LYS A 223 -17.95 -2.99 -5.73
C LYS A 223 -17.12 -4.06 -6.44
N TYR A 224 -16.25 -3.69 -7.38
CA TYR A 224 -15.34 -4.63 -8.04
C TYR A 224 -14.11 -4.96 -7.17
N GLU A 225 -13.86 -4.20 -6.12
CA GLU A 225 -12.67 -4.33 -5.28
C GLU A 225 -12.67 -5.67 -4.53
N SER A 226 -13.83 -6.10 -4.04
CA SER A 226 -14.08 -7.40 -3.40
C SER A 226 -15.55 -7.55 -3.00
N SER A 227 -15.92 -8.70 -2.44
CA SER A 227 -17.23 -8.89 -1.78
C SER A 227 -17.41 -8.09 -0.49
N ARG A 228 -16.32 -7.61 0.12
CA ARG A 228 -16.34 -6.82 1.36
C ARG A 228 -15.44 -5.60 1.26
N VAL A 229 -16.04 -4.45 0.97
CA VAL A 229 -15.36 -3.16 0.77
C VAL A 229 -15.53 -2.29 2.01
N LEU A 230 -14.40 -1.95 2.64
CA LEU A 230 -14.32 -1.20 3.88
C LEU A 230 -13.55 0.10 3.64
N ILE A 231 -14.01 1.20 4.21
CA ILE A 231 -13.38 2.52 4.06
C ILE A 231 -13.13 3.13 5.45
N LEU A 232 -11.89 3.53 5.71
CA LEU A 232 -11.49 4.30 6.87
C LEU A 232 -11.01 5.68 6.38
N GLU A 233 -11.77 6.71 6.72
CA GLU A 233 -11.53 8.09 6.27
C GLU A 233 -11.58 9.06 7.46
N SER A 234 -11.14 10.30 7.24
CA SER A 234 -11.19 11.36 8.25
C SER A 234 -11.85 12.62 7.71
N ARG A 235 -12.63 13.29 8.56
CA ARG A 235 -13.18 14.62 8.29
C ARG A 235 -12.12 15.71 8.17
N ASP A 236 -10.98 15.49 8.82
CA ASP A 236 -9.89 16.47 8.95
C ASP A 236 -8.64 16.02 8.17
N ASP A 237 -8.85 15.20 7.14
CA ASP A 237 -7.80 14.82 6.20
C ASP A 237 -7.35 16.04 5.40
N ASP A 238 -6.09 16.42 5.56
CA ASP A 238 -5.46 17.62 5.02
C ASP A 238 -4.78 17.40 3.65
N MET A 239 -4.88 16.20 3.08
CA MET A 239 -4.25 15.83 1.80
C MET A 239 -5.26 15.38 0.75
N ILE A 240 -6.07 14.37 1.03
CA ILE A 240 -7.16 13.96 0.13
C ILE A 240 -8.36 14.88 0.34
N GLY A 241 -8.62 15.26 1.58
CA GLY A 241 -9.81 16.02 1.94
C GLY A 241 -11.05 15.14 2.00
N PHE A 242 -12.03 15.59 2.78
CA PHE A 242 -13.24 14.84 3.05
C PHE A 242 -14.27 14.96 1.92
N GLU A 243 -14.57 16.20 1.51
CA GLU A 243 -15.58 16.53 0.50
C GLU A 243 -15.00 17.50 -0.54
N ALA A 244 -15.39 17.29 -1.79
CA ALA A 244 -15.19 18.23 -2.88
C ALA A 244 -16.12 19.44 -2.75
N GLN A 245 -15.94 20.45 -3.62
CA GLN A 245 -16.79 21.66 -3.62
C GLN A 245 -18.27 21.36 -3.89
N ASP A 246 -18.57 20.31 -4.65
CA ASP A 246 -19.93 19.87 -4.97
C ASP A 246 -20.53 18.91 -3.92
N GLY A 247 -19.80 18.65 -2.83
CA GLY A 247 -20.19 17.72 -1.76
C GLY A 247 -19.80 16.26 -2.01
N THR A 248 -19.12 15.95 -3.12
CA THR A 248 -18.64 14.59 -3.41
C THR A 248 -17.64 14.13 -2.35
N ARG A 249 -17.86 12.93 -1.78
CA ARG A 249 -16.94 12.32 -0.81
C ARG A 249 -15.73 11.70 -1.49
N LEU A 250 -14.55 12.26 -1.22
CA LEU A 250 -13.35 11.97 -2.01
C LEU A 250 -12.72 10.61 -1.72
N MET A 251 -12.92 10.08 -0.51
CA MET A 251 -12.41 8.78 -0.09
C MET A 251 -13.46 7.67 -0.18
N GLU A 252 -14.71 8.01 -0.49
CA GLU A 252 -15.82 7.05 -0.56
C GLU A 252 -15.82 6.26 -1.88
N VAL A 253 -16.15 4.97 -1.76
CA VAL A 253 -16.33 4.06 -2.90
C VAL A 253 -17.80 3.67 -3.00
N ASP A 254 -18.38 3.78 -4.20
CA ASP A 254 -19.75 3.34 -4.44
C ASP A 254 -19.90 1.84 -4.14
N GLY A 255 -20.87 1.52 -3.28
CA GLY A 255 -21.12 0.14 -2.84
C GLY A 255 -20.24 -0.34 -1.69
N ALA A 256 -19.51 0.55 -1.01
CA ALA A 256 -18.80 0.23 0.23
C ALA A 256 -19.77 -0.39 1.27
N ASP A 257 -19.38 -1.51 1.86
CA ASP A 257 -20.18 -2.21 2.86
C ASP A 257 -20.15 -1.49 4.21
N LYS A 258 -19.02 -0.84 4.53
CA LYS A 258 -18.89 -0.07 5.76
C LYS A 258 -17.87 1.05 5.61
N ILE A 259 -18.24 2.21 6.17
CA ILE A 259 -17.39 3.40 6.21
C ILE A 259 -17.25 3.83 7.67
N VAL A 260 -16.01 4.02 8.12
CA VAL A 260 -15.67 4.60 9.42
C VAL A 260 -15.09 5.99 9.17
N VAL A 261 -15.71 6.98 9.79
CA VAL A 261 -15.32 8.39 9.66
C VAL A 261 -14.70 8.87 10.97
N LEU A 262 -13.41 9.15 10.94
CA LEU A 262 -12.68 9.74 12.04
C LEU A 262 -12.91 11.26 12.09
N GLN A 263 -12.69 11.82 13.28
CA GLN A 263 -12.71 13.26 13.53
C GLN A 263 -11.43 13.67 14.24
N ASN A 264 -10.92 14.86 13.93
CA ASN A 264 -9.69 15.44 14.45
C ASN A 264 -8.45 14.56 14.20
N VAL A 265 -8.39 13.89 13.04
CA VAL A 265 -7.27 13.03 12.63
C VAL A 265 -6.78 13.47 11.25
N THR A 266 -5.50 13.84 11.13
CA THR A 266 -4.90 14.24 9.85
C THR A 266 -4.78 13.07 8.89
N HIS A 267 -4.39 13.34 7.64
CA HIS A 267 -4.13 12.30 6.64
C HIS A 267 -3.08 11.30 7.12
N GLU A 268 -1.93 11.82 7.53
CA GLU A 268 -0.77 11.05 8.02
C GLU A 268 -1.14 10.19 9.23
N ARG A 269 -1.90 10.74 10.19
CA ARG A 269 -2.38 9.98 11.35
C ARG A 269 -3.43 8.94 11.00
N THR A 270 -4.23 9.16 9.96
CA THR A 270 -5.19 8.15 9.51
C THR A 270 -4.44 6.95 8.90
N VAL A 271 -3.36 7.18 8.15
CA VAL A 271 -2.55 6.11 7.55
C VAL A 271 -1.65 5.41 8.60
N PHE A 272 -0.94 6.18 9.44
CA PHE A 272 0.13 5.69 10.32
C PHE A 272 -0.17 5.81 11.83
N GLY A 273 -1.35 6.26 12.21
CA GLY A 273 -1.76 6.36 13.62
C GLY A 273 -2.96 5.47 13.99
N THR A 274 -3.46 4.68 13.04
CA THR A 274 -4.70 3.88 13.22
C THR A 274 -4.50 2.39 12.95
N GLN A 275 -3.27 1.89 12.94
CA GLN A 275 -2.96 0.49 12.62
C GLN A 275 -3.80 -0.51 13.43
N PRO A 276 -4.03 -0.34 14.75
CA PRO A 276 -4.92 -1.22 15.50
C PRO A 276 -6.36 -1.21 14.95
N LEU A 277 -6.89 -0.03 14.61
CA LEU A 277 -8.21 0.11 14.02
C LEU A 277 -8.27 -0.48 12.60
N GLN A 278 -7.23 -0.30 11.78
CA GLN A 278 -7.14 -0.93 10.46
C GLN A 278 -7.21 -2.45 10.57
N TYR A 279 -6.47 -3.06 11.50
CA TYR A 279 -6.56 -4.49 11.79
C TYR A 279 -7.95 -4.89 12.27
N ASP A 280 -8.47 -4.21 13.29
CA ASP A 280 -9.75 -4.56 13.91
C ASP A 280 -10.91 -4.46 12.91
N PHE A 281 -10.87 -3.44 12.06
CA PHE A 281 -11.86 -3.21 11.04
C PHE A 281 -11.78 -4.26 9.92
N LEU A 282 -10.58 -4.53 9.42
CA LEU A 282 -10.37 -5.49 8.35
C LEU A 282 -10.56 -6.94 8.82
N VAL A 283 -9.90 -7.35 9.89
CA VAL A 283 -9.81 -8.77 10.29
C VAL A 283 -10.95 -9.18 11.21
N LEU A 284 -11.34 -8.32 12.17
CA LEU A 284 -12.36 -8.66 13.18
C LEU A 284 -13.73 -8.07 12.89
N ASN A 285 -13.87 -7.25 11.84
CA ASN A 285 -15.07 -6.48 11.53
C ASN A 285 -15.53 -5.57 12.69
N LYS A 286 -14.60 -5.15 13.55
CA LYS A 286 -14.84 -4.27 14.70
C LYS A 286 -14.50 -2.83 14.34
N THR A 287 -15.35 -1.90 14.74
CA THR A 287 -15.18 -0.47 14.43
C THR A 287 -15.10 0.44 15.65
N ASN A 288 -15.13 -0.13 16.86
CA ASN A 288 -15.23 0.62 18.11
C ASN A 288 -13.91 0.64 18.89
N VAL A 289 -12.78 0.68 18.18
CA VAL A 289 -11.49 0.93 18.82
C VAL A 289 -11.24 2.41 18.75
N VAL A 290 -11.26 3.07 19.91
CA VAL A 290 -10.73 4.43 20.04
C VAL A 290 -9.27 4.32 19.64
N PRO A 291 -8.82 4.93 18.52
CA PRO A 291 -7.42 4.90 18.18
C PRO A 291 -6.68 5.47 19.39
N VAL A 292 -5.73 4.71 19.93
CA VAL A 292 -4.77 5.25 20.89
C VAL A 292 -3.86 6.12 20.04
N ILE A 293 -4.32 7.34 19.75
CA ILE A 293 -3.58 8.31 18.97
C ILE A 293 -2.37 8.67 19.84
N PRO A 294 -1.14 8.29 19.48
CA PRO A 294 0.02 8.75 20.22
C PRO A 294 0.01 10.28 20.14
N THR A 295 0.05 10.93 21.29
CA THR A 295 0.46 12.33 21.34
C THR A 295 1.91 12.35 20.88
N PHE A 296 2.16 12.61 19.60
CA PHE A 296 3.48 13.03 19.16
C PHE A 296 3.82 14.28 19.98
N VAL A 297 4.78 14.12 20.89
CA VAL A 297 5.44 15.25 21.52
C VAL A 297 6.06 16.04 20.37
N ASP A 298 5.70 17.32 20.28
CA ASP A 298 6.27 18.26 19.33
C ASP A 298 7.81 18.13 19.35
N PRO A 299 8.47 17.84 18.21
CA PRO A 299 9.94 17.77 18.17
C PRO A 299 10.61 19.09 18.60
N ASN A 300 9.89 20.21 18.64
CA ASN A 300 10.37 21.48 19.20
C ASN A 300 10.31 21.56 20.73
N GLN A 301 9.70 20.58 21.42
CA GLN A 301 9.76 20.42 22.88
C GLN A 301 11.01 19.62 23.32
N LEU A 302 11.85 19.16 22.38
CA LEU A 302 13.19 18.64 22.63
C LEU A 302 14.23 19.71 22.25
N GLN A 303 14.21 20.83 22.96
CA GLN A 303 15.36 21.73 23.05
C GLN A 303 15.81 21.81 24.52
N LEU A 304 16.97 21.18 24.76
CA LEU A 304 17.83 21.19 25.97
C LEU A 304 17.33 20.47 27.23
#